data_AF-B4SEF9-F1
#
_entry.id   AF-B4SEF9-F1
#
_cell.length_a   1.000
_cell.length_b   1.000
_cell.length_c   1.000
_cell.angle_alpha   90.00
_cell.angle_beta   90.00
_cell.angle_gamma   90.00
#
_symmetry.space_group_name_H-M   'P 1'
#
loop_
_entity.id
_entity.type
_entity.pdbx_description
1 polymer ?
#
loop_
_entity_poly.entity_id
_entity_poly.type
_entity_poly.pdbx_seq_one_letter_code
_entity_poly.pdbx_strand_id
1 'polypeptide(L)'
;MKTLILDGSLAGDRVGTYSAATLQSAAVARGWAAEVVVLRDKKIGNCMGDFFCWLKSPGKCHVADEHQEISRKYLESDLVIFLSPITFGGYSSTLKKIVDHQIQNTLPFFTTIDGEIHHQKRYDNYPDILIIGWLEEPDAEAESVFRNLAWRNSINFYAKSHVCGILYGTQSERVTKEQLDRLFEKVVRRESDRDATLPTITCSLAPATPVQRALLLVGSPRLEKSSSSSLGSYLFEQLQQQGVETETIYLYKAINTAARMDALRDAIDRVDLIVLAFPLYVDTLPAPVISVFEHVVTHCRKKLKTTRFTAIVNCGFPEASQNANAIAVCAEFARSAGFEWMGGLPLGAGEGMVHAQPLQQLGGQGRSLRQALERAAGELADGQPVSDKSRELLAKPVIPVWMYKLGGTIGWTMKARKNGTQKLLKARPYQKVTPG
;
A
#
# COMPACT_ATOMS: atom_id res chain seq x y z
N MET A 1 8.57 28.50 -7.20
CA MET A 1 7.83 27.37 -6.61
C MET A 1 8.60 26.83 -5.42
N LYS A 2 7.91 26.23 -4.45
CA LYS A 2 8.52 25.45 -3.35
C LYS A 2 8.47 23.97 -3.73
N THR A 3 9.63 23.34 -3.80
CA THR A 3 9.82 21.95 -4.20
C THR A 3 10.33 21.14 -3.02
N LEU A 4 9.67 20.03 -2.72
CA LEU A 4 10.10 19.05 -1.73
C LEU A 4 10.48 17.75 -2.45
N ILE A 5 11.69 17.27 -2.23
CA ILE A 5 12.19 16.01 -2.78
C ILE A 5 12.27 15.01 -1.63
N LEU A 6 11.46 13.96 -1.69
CA LEU A 6 11.45 12.87 -0.73
C LEU A 6 12.30 11.74 -1.28
N ASP A 7 13.51 11.61 -0.75
CA ASP A 7 14.49 10.61 -1.18
C ASP A 7 14.34 9.31 -0.37
N GLY A 8 13.74 8.31 -1.02
CA GLY A 8 13.54 6.95 -0.50
C GLY A 8 14.67 5.96 -0.85
N SER A 9 15.82 6.44 -1.33
CA SER A 9 16.98 5.63 -1.68
C SER A 9 17.66 4.99 -0.47
N LEU A 10 18.24 3.80 -0.69
CA LEU A 10 19.03 3.10 0.31
C LEU A 10 20.42 3.73 0.47
N ALA A 11 21.13 3.40 1.56
CA ALA A 11 22.50 3.85 1.73
C ALA A 11 23.38 3.31 0.59
N GLY A 12 24.13 4.21 -0.08
CA GLY A 12 24.99 3.86 -1.21
C GLY A 12 24.28 3.74 -2.55
N ASP A 13 22.97 3.97 -2.62
CA ASP A 13 22.21 3.98 -3.87
C ASP A 13 22.57 5.20 -4.73
N ARG A 14 23.30 4.94 -5.81
CA ARG A 14 23.83 5.97 -6.71
C ARG A 14 22.73 6.61 -7.54
N VAL A 15 21.74 5.84 -8.02
CA VAL A 15 20.66 6.35 -8.88
C VAL A 15 19.81 7.35 -8.10
N GLY A 16 19.42 7.00 -6.88
CA GLY A 16 18.66 7.88 -6.01
C GLY A 16 19.41 9.16 -5.64
N THR A 17 20.66 9.01 -5.18
CA THR A 17 21.50 10.16 -4.77
C THR A 17 21.75 11.13 -5.94
N TYR A 18 22.09 10.59 -7.12
CA TYR A 18 22.31 11.39 -8.32
C TYR A 18 21.03 12.09 -8.78
N SER A 19 19.89 11.40 -8.75
CA SER A 19 18.59 11.95 -9.16
C SER A 19 18.15 13.08 -8.24
N ALA A 20 18.28 12.92 -6.93
CA ALA A 20 17.94 13.95 -5.95
C ALA A 20 18.77 15.22 -6.16
N ALA A 21 20.09 15.07 -6.33
CA ALA A 21 20.99 16.20 -6.58
C ALA A 21 20.67 16.91 -7.90
N THR A 22 20.46 16.14 -8.98
CA THR A 22 20.15 16.68 -10.31
C THR A 22 18.84 17.48 -10.31
N LEU A 23 17.78 16.93 -9.71
CA LEU A 23 16.48 17.60 -9.63
C LEU A 23 16.53 18.83 -8.72
N GLN A 24 17.27 18.77 -7.60
CA GLN A 24 17.48 19.93 -6.74
C GLN A 24 18.20 21.04 -7.50
N SER A 25 19.28 20.73 -8.21
CA SER A 25 19.99 21.71 -9.04
C SER A 25 19.10 22.29 -10.14
N ALA A 26 18.29 21.46 -10.80
CA ALA A 26 17.36 21.90 -11.85
C ALA A 26 16.27 22.85 -11.33
N ALA A 27 15.79 22.63 -10.09
CA ALA A 27 14.85 23.53 -9.42
C ALA A 27 15.54 24.85 -9.01
N VAL A 28 16.72 24.80 -8.41
CA VAL A 28 17.48 26.00 -8.00
C VAL A 28 17.87 26.85 -9.21
N ALA A 29 18.26 26.25 -10.33
CA ALA A 29 18.57 26.96 -11.58
C ALA A 29 17.38 27.77 -12.14
N ARG A 30 16.14 27.43 -11.74
CA ARG A 30 14.92 28.17 -12.06
C ARG A 30 14.51 29.20 -11.01
N GLY A 31 15.34 29.39 -9.97
CA GLY A 31 15.02 30.25 -8.83
C GLY A 31 13.94 29.67 -7.91
N TRP A 32 13.73 28.35 -7.91
CA TRP A 32 12.78 27.69 -7.00
C TRP A 32 13.47 27.33 -5.68
N ALA A 33 12.71 27.38 -4.59
CA ALA A 33 13.16 26.82 -3.32
C ALA A 33 13.06 25.28 -3.43
N ALA A 34 14.14 24.56 -3.15
CA ALA A 34 14.20 23.11 -3.26
C ALA A 34 14.86 22.47 -2.03
N GLU A 35 14.11 21.61 -1.33
CA GLU A 35 14.58 20.89 -0.15
C GLU A 35 14.59 19.39 -0.43
N VAL A 36 15.70 18.70 -0.13
CA VAL A 36 15.80 17.24 -0.16
C VAL A 36 15.68 16.70 1.25
N VAL A 37 14.75 15.76 1.44
CA VAL A 37 14.59 15.00 2.68
C VAL A 37 14.98 13.55 2.40
N VAL A 38 16.17 13.18 2.87
CA VAL A 38 16.67 11.80 2.84
C VAL A 38 15.96 10.99 3.91
N LEU A 39 15.01 10.13 3.51
CA LEU A 39 14.06 9.50 4.42
C LEU A 39 14.69 8.43 5.32
N ARG A 40 15.73 7.74 4.85
CA ARG A 40 16.47 6.74 5.65
C ARG A 40 17.14 7.34 6.90
N ASP A 41 17.44 8.65 6.87
CA ASP A 41 18.08 9.37 7.97
C ASP A 41 17.06 9.94 8.97
N LYS A 42 15.77 9.69 8.74
CA LYS A 42 14.65 10.20 9.54
C LYS A 42 14.10 9.15 10.48
N LYS A 43 13.79 9.57 11.71
CA LYS A 43 13.06 8.79 12.70
C LYS A 43 11.57 8.90 12.42
N ILE A 44 11.07 8.00 11.58
CA ILE A 44 9.66 7.91 11.21
C ILE A 44 9.12 6.55 11.67
N GLY A 45 8.16 6.57 12.58
CA GLY A 45 7.43 5.40 13.02
C GLY A 45 6.46 4.89 11.94
N ASN A 46 6.08 3.62 12.04
CA ASN A 46 5.10 3.04 11.12
C ASN A 46 3.69 3.58 11.41
N CYS A 47 2.88 3.76 10.37
CA CYS A 47 1.47 4.12 10.55
C CYS A 47 0.72 2.96 11.22
N MET A 48 0.03 3.27 12.32
CA MET A 48 -0.67 2.26 13.14
C MET A 48 -2.11 1.97 12.67
N GLY A 49 -2.63 2.72 11.70
CA GLY A 49 -4.01 2.55 11.23
C GLY A 49 -5.07 2.79 12.31
N ASP A 50 -4.75 3.61 13.30
CA ASP A 50 -5.66 3.93 14.43
C ASP A 50 -6.67 5.05 14.11
N PHE A 51 -6.47 5.76 13.00
CA PHE A 51 -7.25 6.91 12.57
C PHE A 51 -7.30 8.05 13.59
N PHE A 52 -6.37 8.12 14.55
CA PHE A 52 -6.31 9.20 15.54
C PHE A 52 -5.94 10.54 14.90
N CYS A 53 -5.28 10.53 13.73
CA CYS A 53 -5.12 11.70 12.87
C CYS A 53 -6.44 12.28 12.36
N TRP A 54 -7.55 11.57 12.46
CA TRP A 54 -8.90 12.07 12.19
C TRP A 54 -9.74 12.23 13.47
N LEU A 55 -9.49 11.38 14.47
CA LEU A 55 -10.37 11.25 15.64
C LEU A 55 -9.89 11.98 16.89
N LYS A 56 -8.59 12.11 17.12
CA LYS A 56 -8.02 12.73 18.33
C LYS A 56 -7.35 14.07 18.03
N SER A 57 -6.61 14.12 16.92
CA SER A 57 -5.91 15.31 16.44
C SER A 57 -6.20 15.51 14.94
N PRO A 58 -7.43 15.94 14.57
CA PRO A 58 -7.82 16.05 13.17
C PRO A 58 -6.81 16.81 12.29
N GLY A 59 -6.27 16.14 11.27
CA GLY A 59 -5.30 16.68 10.33
C GLY A 59 -3.83 16.55 10.76
N LYS A 60 -3.55 15.97 11.94
CA LYS A 60 -2.19 15.77 12.46
C LYS A 60 -2.09 14.40 13.14
N CYS A 61 -1.20 13.54 12.68
CA CYS A 61 -0.96 12.24 13.29
C CYS A 61 -0.46 12.42 14.74
N HIS A 62 -0.95 11.60 15.66
CA HIS A 62 -0.66 11.75 17.09
C HIS A 62 0.76 11.30 17.47
N VAL A 63 1.37 10.43 16.66
CA VAL A 63 2.77 10.05 16.80
C VAL A 63 3.63 11.28 16.48
N ALA A 64 4.30 11.80 17.51
CA ALA A 64 5.13 13.00 17.41
C ALA A 64 6.56 12.64 17.01
N ASP A 65 6.74 12.31 15.73
CA ASP A 65 8.07 12.09 15.13
C ASP A 65 8.26 12.96 13.86
N GLU A 66 9.35 12.74 13.11
CA GLU A 66 9.72 13.58 11.97
C GLU A 66 8.70 13.54 10.80
N HIS A 67 7.77 12.57 10.72
CA HIS A 67 6.75 12.56 9.66
C HIS A 67 5.82 13.78 9.72
N GLN A 68 5.59 14.38 10.90
CA GLN A 68 4.67 15.51 11.05
C GLN A 68 5.20 16.73 10.31
N GLU A 69 6.51 16.95 10.40
CA GLU A 69 7.19 18.05 9.74
C GLU A 69 7.26 17.83 8.23
N ILE A 70 7.51 16.59 7.80
CA ILE A 70 7.47 16.24 6.37
C ILE A 70 6.07 16.42 5.80
N SER A 71 5.03 16.05 6.55
CA SER A 71 3.62 16.23 6.14
C SER A 71 3.22 17.70 6.07
N ARG A 72 3.74 18.55 6.99
CA ARG A 72 3.62 20.01 6.87
C ARG A 72 4.29 20.51 5.59
N LYS A 73 5.55 20.13 5.35
CA LYS A 73 6.30 20.52 4.14
C LYS A 73 5.60 20.09 2.86
N TYR A 74 5.01 18.89 2.84
CA TYR A 74 4.23 18.38 1.73
C TYR A 74 3.09 19.35 1.34
N LEU A 75 2.28 19.78 2.31
CA LEU A 75 1.14 20.68 2.04
C LEU A 75 1.56 22.12 1.72
N GLU A 76 2.75 22.52 2.14
CA GLU A 76 3.28 23.85 1.83
C GLU A 76 3.99 23.93 0.48
N SER A 77 4.24 22.79 -0.16
CA SER A 77 4.98 22.71 -1.42
C SER A 77 4.05 22.88 -2.61
N ASP A 78 4.58 23.47 -3.68
CA ASP A 78 3.91 23.53 -4.98
C ASP A 78 4.17 22.24 -5.78
N LEU A 79 5.34 21.63 -5.58
CA LEU A 79 5.76 20.37 -6.20
C LEU A 79 6.36 19.44 -5.15
N VAL A 80 5.93 18.18 -5.16
CA VAL A 80 6.57 17.10 -4.40
C VAL A 80 7.11 16.06 -5.37
N ILE A 81 8.40 15.74 -5.23
CA ILE A 81 9.10 14.71 -5.98
C ILE A 81 9.31 13.50 -5.06
N PHE A 82 8.75 12.35 -5.41
CA PHE A 82 8.99 11.08 -4.75
C PHE A 82 10.05 10.30 -5.50
N LEU A 83 11.14 9.93 -4.82
CA LEU A 83 12.21 9.11 -5.36
C LEU A 83 12.22 7.77 -4.61
N SER A 84 12.19 6.66 -5.34
CA SER A 84 12.18 5.33 -4.72
C SER A 84 12.79 4.26 -5.63
N PRO A 85 13.59 3.33 -5.10
CA PRO A 85 13.79 2.05 -5.78
C PRO A 85 12.43 1.37 -5.99
N ILE A 86 12.19 0.82 -7.17
CA ILE A 86 10.97 0.07 -7.45
C ILE A 86 11.11 -1.30 -6.78
N THR A 87 10.21 -1.60 -5.85
CA THR A 87 10.21 -2.85 -5.11
C THR A 87 8.90 -3.58 -5.38
N PHE A 88 8.98 -4.72 -6.08
CA PHE A 88 7.82 -5.52 -6.50
C PHE A 88 6.78 -4.71 -7.29
N GLY A 89 7.25 -3.79 -8.14
CA GLY A 89 6.39 -2.85 -8.86
C GLY A 89 5.81 -1.70 -8.03
N GLY A 90 6.11 -1.62 -6.72
CA GLY A 90 5.69 -0.54 -5.83
C GLY A 90 6.85 0.34 -5.36
N TYR A 91 6.58 1.16 -4.33
CA TYR A 91 7.62 1.91 -3.63
C TYR A 91 8.43 1.01 -2.69
N SER A 92 9.69 1.36 -2.46
CA SER A 92 10.48 0.82 -1.35
C SER A 92 9.81 1.08 0.00
N SER A 93 10.08 0.22 0.97
CA SER A 93 9.55 0.37 2.34
C SER A 93 9.95 1.71 2.98
N THR A 94 11.13 2.24 2.63
CA THR A 94 11.62 3.55 3.08
C THR A 94 10.71 4.69 2.66
N LEU A 95 10.38 4.80 1.36
CA LEU A 95 9.44 5.81 0.90
C LEU A 95 8.03 5.54 1.44
N LYS A 96 7.62 4.26 1.48
CA LYS A 96 6.27 3.91 1.88
C LYS A 96 5.93 4.35 3.30
N LYS A 97 6.92 4.39 4.21
CA LYS A 97 6.73 4.89 5.59
C LYS A 97 6.11 6.28 5.62
N ILE A 98 6.58 7.23 4.80
CA ILE A 98 6.00 8.58 4.77
C ILE A 98 4.69 8.64 3.99
N VAL A 99 4.55 7.83 2.94
CA VAL A 99 3.32 7.71 2.14
C VAL A 99 2.15 7.22 3.02
N ASP A 100 2.39 6.25 3.91
CA ASP A 100 1.38 5.70 4.84
C ASP A 100 0.80 6.76 5.79
N HIS A 101 1.54 7.83 6.08
CA HIS A 101 1.09 8.92 6.95
C HIS A 101 0.29 9.99 6.20
N GLN A 102 0.23 9.97 4.86
CA GLN A 102 -0.45 11.01 4.08
C GLN A 102 -1.98 11.02 4.26
N ILE A 103 -2.56 9.95 4.83
CA ILE A 103 -4.00 9.89 5.16
C ILE A 103 -4.45 11.01 6.11
N GLN A 104 -3.55 11.57 6.93
CA GLN A 104 -3.86 12.72 7.78
C GLN A 104 -4.24 13.97 6.96
N ASN A 105 -3.76 14.05 5.72
CA ASN A 105 -3.96 15.18 4.81
C ASN A 105 -5.28 15.12 4.06
N THR A 106 -6.12 14.11 4.31
CA THR A 106 -7.49 14.02 3.79
C THR A 106 -8.50 14.08 4.94
N LEU A 107 -9.77 14.29 4.60
CA LEU A 107 -10.87 14.18 5.54
C LEU A 107 -11.31 12.71 5.63
N PRO A 108 -11.84 12.26 6.79
CA PRO A 108 -12.41 10.92 6.93
C PRO A 108 -13.66 10.70 6.06
N PHE A 109 -14.22 11.76 5.48
CA PHE A 109 -15.43 11.72 4.66
C PHE A 109 -15.14 11.31 3.23
N PHE A 110 -16.19 10.89 2.54
CA PHE A 110 -16.10 10.32 1.21
C PHE A 110 -16.61 11.28 0.12
N THR A 111 -15.94 11.28 -1.02
CA THR A 111 -16.34 11.91 -2.28
C THR A 111 -16.38 10.86 -3.38
N THR A 112 -16.80 11.26 -4.58
CA THR A 112 -16.74 10.43 -5.78
C THR A 112 -15.87 11.14 -6.81
N ILE A 113 -14.90 10.43 -7.38
CA ILE A 113 -14.03 10.90 -8.47
C ILE A 113 -14.14 9.84 -9.57
N ASP A 114 -14.55 10.22 -10.77
CA ASP A 114 -14.71 9.33 -11.93
C ASP A 114 -15.47 8.01 -11.64
N GLY A 115 -16.49 8.10 -10.79
CA GLY A 115 -17.36 6.97 -10.43
C GLY A 115 -16.87 6.13 -9.24
N GLU A 116 -15.70 6.41 -8.68
CA GLU A 116 -15.10 5.67 -7.57
C GLU A 116 -15.09 6.49 -6.27
N ILE A 117 -15.26 5.83 -5.11
CA ILE A 117 -15.16 6.51 -3.81
C ILE A 117 -13.70 6.82 -3.45
N HIS A 118 -13.47 8.08 -3.05
CA HIS A 118 -12.22 8.54 -2.44
C HIS A 118 -12.48 9.36 -1.16
N HIS A 119 -11.44 9.61 -0.37
CA HIS A 119 -11.53 10.51 0.78
C HIS A 119 -11.53 11.98 0.35
N GLN A 120 -12.41 12.82 0.91
CA GLN A 120 -12.52 14.25 0.60
C GLN A 120 -11.23 15.03 0.90
N LYS A 121 -11.01 16.12 0.14
CA LYS A 121 -9.95 17.11 0.39
C LYS A 121 -10.07 17.70 1.80
N ARG A 122 -8.97 17.73 2.54
CA ARG A 122 -8.83 18.53 3.76
C ARG A 122 -8.45 19.96 3.43
N TYR A 123 -7.51 20.16 2.50
CA TYR A 123 -6.96 21.47 2.13
C TYR A 123 -7.48 21.93 0.76
N ASP A 124 -7.40 23.23 0.47
CA ASP A 124 -7.84 23.75 -0.84
C ASP A 124 -6.79 23.47 -1.93
N ASN A 125 -5.51 23.44 -1.55
CA ASN A 125 -4.39 23.20 -2.46
C ASN A 125 -3.61 21.95 -2.03
N TYR A 126 -3.17 21.21 -3.04
CA TYR A 126 -2.29 20.05 -2.96
C TYR A 126 -1.18 20.23 -4.02
N PRO A 127 0.02 19.67 -3.79
CA PRO A 127 1.15 19.84 -4.70
C PRO A 127 0.93 19.11 -6.02
N ASP A 128 1.59 19.59 -7.08
CA ASP A 128 1.90 18.78 -8.26
C ASP A 128 2.85 17.64 -7.85
N ILE A 129 2.79 16.51 -8.55
CA ILE A 129 3.53 15.29 -8.16
C ILE A 129 4.44 14.80 -9.29
N LEU A 130 5.70 14.55 -8.95
CA LEU A 130 6.63 13.79 -9.77
C LEU A 130 7.04 12.54 -9.02
N ILE A 131 6.81 11.37 -9.59
CA ILE A 131 7.21 10.08 -9.00
C ILE A 131 8.26 9.48 -9.90
N ILE A 132 9.44 9.19 -9.37
CA ILE A 132 10.53 8.57 -10.12
C ILE A 132 10.93 7.29 -9.41
N GLY A 133 10.77 6.18 -10.12
CA GLY A 133 11.23 4.86 -9.72
C GLY A 133 12.53 4.48 -10.43
N TRP A 134 13.29 3.54 -9.85
CA TRP A 134 14.37 2.87 -10.58
C TRP A 134 14.43 1.37 -10.32
N LEU A 135 14.85 0.64 -11.35
CA LEU A 135 15.16 -0.78 -11.33
C LEU A 135 16.64 -0.97 -11.71
N GLU A 136 17.22 -2.14 -11.46
CA GLU A 136 18.57 -2.43 -11.99
C GLU A 136 18.52 -2.54 -13.52
N GLU A 137 17.55 -3.32 -14.02
CA GLU A 137 17.30 -3.58 -15.44
C GLU A 137 15.81 -3.39 -15.77
N PRO A 138 15.45 -3.23 -17.06
CA PRO A 138 14.06 -3.12 -17.49
C PRO A 138 13.19 -4.32 -17.10
N ASP A 139 12.00 -4.06 -16.59
CA ASP A 139 11.00 -5.08 -16.21
C ASP A 139 9.59 -4.55 -16.51
N ALA A 140 9.04 -4.93 -17.65
CA ALA A 140 7.79 -4.35 -18.15
C ALA A 140 6.59 -4.57 -17.20
N GLU A 141 6.54 -5.69 -16.48
CA GLU A 141 5.45 -5.98 -15.54
C GLU A 141 5.58 -5.07 -14.30
N ALA A 142 6.75 -5.04 -13.67
CA ALA A 142 7.00 -4.17 -12.52
C ALA A 142 6.82 -2.68 -12.86
N GLU A 143 7.27 -2.26 -14.05
CA GLU A 143 7.07 -0.89 -14.55
C GLU A 143 5.59 -0.53 -14.73
N SER A 144 4.78 -1.46 -15.26
CA SER A 144 3.34 -1.25 -15.44
C SER A 144 2.63 -1.11 -14.09
N VAL A 145 2.99 -1.95 -13.11
CA VAL A 145 2.47 -1.85 -11.73
C VAL A 145 2.84 -0.51 -11.09
N PHE A 146 4.08 -0.05 -11.28
CA PHE A 146 4.58 1.19 -10.72
C PHE A 146 3.88 2.42 -11.31
N ARG A 147 3.72 2.45 -12.64
CA ARG A 147 2.98 3.53 -13.32
C ARG A 147 1.53 3.59 -12.88
N ASN A 148 0.88 2.44 -12.74
CA ASN A 148 -0.47 2.37 -12.20
C ASN A 148 -0.52 2.91 -10.76
N LEU A 149 0.41 2.53 -9.90
CA LEU A 149 0.47 3.01 -8.52
C LEU A 149 0.63 4.54 -8.47
N ALA A 150 1.55 5.09 -9.28
CA ALA A 150 1.79 6.52 -9.37
C ALA A 150 0.54 7.29 -9.81
N TRP A 151 -0.17 6.79 -10.82
CA TRP A 151 -1.45 7.35 -11.26
C TRP A 151 -2.51 7.30 -10.16
N ARG A 152 -2.73 6.14 -9.52
CA ARG A 152 -3.72 5.98 -8.43
C ARG A 152 -3.44 6.90 -7.25
N ASN A 153 -2.17 7.01 -6.85
CA ASN A 153 -1.73 7.91 -5.80
C ASN A 153 -1.96 9.37 -6.18
N SER A 154 -1.80 9.77 -7.45
CA SER A 154 -2.08 11.14 -7.89
C SER A 154 -3.53 11.57 -7.62
N ILE A 155 -4.49 10.64 -7.76
CA ILE A 155 -5.91 10.86 -7.45
C ILE A 155 -6.09 11.02 -5.93
N ASN A 156 -5.55 10.09 -5.15
CA ASN A 156 -5.65 10.10 -3.68
C ASN A 156 -4.97 11.31 -3.03
N PHE A 157 -3.97 11.88 -3.70
CA PHE A 157 -3.24 13.06 -3.27
C PHE A 157 -3.73 14.35 -3.90
N TYR A 158 -4.77 14.30 -4.75
CA TYR A 158 -5.36 15.46 -5.40
C TYR A 158 -4.35 16.30 -6.20
N ALA A 159 -3.36 15.64 -6.79
CA ALA A 159 -2.37 16.30 -7.63
C ALA A 159 -3.06 16.99 -8.81
N LYS A 160 -2.69 18.24 -9.10
CA LYS A 160 -3.23 18.96 -10.27
C LYS A 160 -2.58 18.44 -11.55
N SER A 161 -1.27 18.20 -11.50
CA SER A 161 -0.52 17.48 -12.51
C SER A 161 0.33 16.37 -11.89
N HIS A 162 0.53 15.28 -12.64
CA HIS A 162 1.33 14.15 -12.19
C HIS A 162 2.22 13.60 -13.31
N VAL A 163 3.48 13.28 -13.00
CA VAL A 163 4.43 12.67 -13.94
C VAL A 163 5.10 11.48 -13.27
N CYS A 164 5.28 10.39 -14.02
CA CYS A 164 5.93 9.16 -13.60
C CYS A 164 7.15 8.83 -14.48
N GLY A 165 8.33 8.85 -13.86
CA GLY A 165 9.60 8.43 -14.47
C GLY A 165 10.05 7.06 -14.00
N ILE A 166 10.73 6.32 -14.86
CA ILE A 166 11.45 5.09 -14.50
C ILE A 166 12.85 5.20 -15.08
N LEU A 167 13.85 4.96 -14.22
CA LEU A 167 15.28 4.97 -14.53
C LEU A 167 15.85 3.56 -14.34
N TYR A 168 17.05 3.31 -14.86
CA TYR A 168 17.74 2.03 -14.68
C TYR A 168 19.14 2.20 -14.11
N GLY A 169 19.55 1.28 -13.24
CA GLY A 169 20.88 1.22 -12.62
C GLY A 169 22.01 1.06 -13.66
N THR A 170 21.71 0.40 -14.78
CA THR A 170 22.65 0.19 -15.88
C THR A 170 22.86 1.38 -16.82
N GLN A 171 22.09 2.46 -16.67
CA GLN A 171 22.22 3.64 -17.52
C GLN A 171 23.36 4.56 -17.09
N SER A 172 24.03 5.18 -18.07
CA SER A 172 25.02 6.23 -17.81
C SER A 172 24.36 7.48 -17.20
N GLU A 173 25.08 8.20 -16.35
CA GLU A 173 24.62 9.46 -15.74
C GLU A 173 24.13 10.49 -16.77
N ARG A 174 24.74 10.55 -17.97
CA ARG A 174 24.28 11.43 -19.06
C ARG A 174 22.84 11.11 -19.48
N VAL A 175 22.54 9.82 -19.70
CA VAL A 175 21.19 9.36 -20.09
C VAL A 175 20.20 9.62 -18.95
N THR A 176 20.60 9.31 -17.71
CA THR A 176 19.79 9.59 -16.52
C THR A 176 19.45 11.07 -16.42
N LYS A 177 20.44 11.95 -16.61
CA LYS A 177 20.24 13.40 -16.59
C LYS A 177 19.25 13.86 -17.68
N GLU A 178 19.42 13.42 -18.92
CA GLU A 178 18.53 13.78 -20.04
C GLU A 178 17.08 13.33 -19.79
N GLN A 179 16.89 12.18 -19.14
CA GLN A 179 15.56 11.71 -18.73
C GLN A 179 14.99 12.55 -17.60
N LEU A 180 15.78 12.83 -16.55
CA LEU A 180 15.37 13.67 -15.43
C LEU A 180 14.98 15.08 -15.88
N ASP A 181 15.77 15.70 -16.75
CA ASP A 181 15.48 17.02 -17.32
C ASP A 181 14.13 16.99 -18.06
N ARG A 182 13.89 15.97 -18.90
CA ARG A 182 12.64 15.81 -19.64
C ARG A 182 11.42 15.62 -18.72
N LEU A 183 11.55 14.77 -17.69
CA LEU A 183 10.49 14.54 -16.71
C LEU A 183 10.18 15.83 -15.94
N PHE A 184 11.22 16.56 -15.56
CA PHE A 184 11.07 17.83 -14.87
C PHE A 184 10.42 18.91 -15.76
N GLU A 185 10.77 18.99 -17.05
CA GLU A 185 10.08 19.90 -17.99
C GLU A 185 8.59 19.58 -18.11
N LYS A 186 8.19 18.30 -18.15
CA LYS A 186 6.77 17.94 -18.20
C LYS A 186 6.01 18.48 -16.99
N VAL A 187 6.59 18.38 -15.80
CA VAL A 187 6.01 18.95 -14.57
C VAL A 187 5.93 20.47 -14.64
N VAL A 188 6.98 21.14 -15.12
CA VAL A 188 6.99 22.60 -15.32
C VAL A 188 5.84 23.04 -16.25
N ARG A 189 5.58 22.26 -17.30
CA ARG A 189 4.48 22.48 -18.25
C ARG A 189 3.12 21.98 -17.76
N ARG A 190 3.07 21.33 -16.60
CA ARG A 190 1.88 20.65 -16.04
C ARG A 190 1.25 19.63 -16.99
N GLU A 191 2.10 18.93 -17.75
CA GLU A 191 1.70 17.85 -18.64
C GLU A 191 1.60 16.54 -17.85
N SER A 192 0.36 16.16 -17.50
CA SER A 192 0.11 14.91 -16.77
C SER A 192 0.33 13.69 -17.65
N ASP A 193 0.83 12.62 -17.04
CA ASP A 193 0.73 11.30 -17.63
C ASP A 193 -0.74 10.83 -17.72
N ARG A 194 -0.99 9.91 -18.63
CA ARG A 194 -2.29 9.27 -18.78
C ARG A 194 -2.47 8.17 -17.75
N ASP A 195 -3.73 7.79 -17.54
CA ASP A 195 -4.09 6.61 -16.77
C ASP A 195 -3.29 5.39 -17.24
N ALA A 196 -2.77 4.63 -16.28
CA ALA A 196 -1.95 3.45 -16.55
C ALA A 196 -2.71 2.18 -16.16
N THR A 197 -2.69 1.17 -17.01
CA THR A 197 -3.31 -0.13 -16.76
C THR A 197 -2.37 -1.05 -16.00
N LEU A 198 -2.92 -1.96 -15.20
CA LEU A 198 -2.16 -3.06 -14.61
C LEU A 198 -1.86 -4.13 -15.67
N PRO A 199 -0.75 -4.88 -15.53
CA PRO A 199 -0.49 -6.04 -16.37
C PRO A 199 -1.52 -7.15 -16.10
N THR A 200 -1.65 -8.09 -17.04
CA THR A 200 -2.44 -9.30 -16.81
C THR A 200 -1.68 -10.23 -15.87
N ILE A 201 -2.14 -10.34 -14.63
CA ILE A 201 -1.54 -11.22 -13.62
C ILE A 201 -2.14 -12.62 -13.77
N THR A 202 -1.32 -13.58 -14.19
CA THR A 202 -1.72 -14.99 -14.32
C THR A 202 -1.34 -15.79 -13.09
N CYS A 203 -2.24 -16.66 -12.62
CA CYS A 203 -1.93 -17.65 -11.59
C CYS A 203 -1.03 -18.77 -12.11
N SER A 204 -0.43 -19.53 -11.19
CA SER A 204 0.36 -20.73 -11.49
C SER A 204 -0.43 -21.72 -12.35
N LEU A 205 0.26 -22.26 -13.37
CA LEU A 205 -0.21 -23.36 -14.21
C LEU A 205 0.41 -24.71 -13.79
N ALA A 206 1.19 -24.72 -12.70
CA ALA A 206 1.83 -25.92 -12.21
C ALA A 206 0.79 -26.98 -11.81
N PRO A 207 1.10 -28.29 -11.95
CA PRO A 207 0.21 -29.34 -11.49
C PRO A 207 -0.11 -29.16 -9.99
N ALA A 208 -1.39 -29.16 -9.68
CA ALA A 208 -1.85 -29.00 -8.31
C ALA A 208 -1.39 -30.19 -7.46
N THR A 209 -0.83 -29.88 -6.31
CA THR A 209 -0.46 -30.87 -5.29
C THR A 209 -1.04 -30.45 -3.95
N PRO A 210 -1.65 -31.38 -3.19
CA PRO A 210 -2.27 -31.05 -1.92
C PRO A 210 -1.31 -30.32 -0.97
N VAL A 211 -1.83 -29.29 -0.33
CA VAL A 211 -1.12 -28.49 0.68
C VAL A 211 -1.17 -29.24 2.00
N GLN A 212 -0.03 -29.46 2.64
CA GLN A 212 0.03 -30.09 3.97
C GLN A 212 0.23 -29.06 5.07
N ARG A 213 1.02 -28.01 4.80
CA ARG A 213 1.33 -26.94 5.76
C ARG A 213 1.09 -25.57 5.16
N ALA A 214 0.33 -24.74 5.88
CA ALA A 214 0.03 -23.37 5.50
C ALA A 214 0.42 -22.36 6.59
N LEU A 215 0.96 -21.22 6.18
CA LEU A 215 1.34 -20.11 7.05
C LEU A 215 0.51 -18.87 6.74
N LEU A 216 -0.21 -18.36 7.75
CA LEU A 216 -0.91 -17.08 7.69
C LEU A 216 0.05 -15.98 8.14
N LEU A 217 0.28 -15.01 7.25
CA LEU A 217 0.97 -13.78 7.58
C LEU A 217 -0.07 -12.67 7.74
N VAL A 218 -0.20 -12.14 8.96
CA VAL A 218 -1.08 -10.99 9.22
C VAL A 218 -0.28 -9.70 9.11
N GLY A 219 -0.53 -8.94 8.04
CA GLY A 219 0.14 -7.69 7.70
C GLY A 219 -0.52 -6.43 8.27
N SER A 220 -1.36 -6.55 9.30
CA SER A 220 -2.04 -5.40 9.91
C SER A 220 -1.32 -4.89 11.16
N PRO A 221 -1.16 -3.55 11.34
CA PRO A 221 -0.65 -2.98 12.60
C PRO A 221 -1.58 -3.21 13.78
N ARG A 222 -2.86 -3.53 13.52
CA ARG A 222 -3.87 -3.82 14.55
C ARG A 222 -3.86 -5.27 15.03
N LEU A 223 -2.93 -6.09 14.53
CA LEU A 223 -2.68 -7.46 14.96
C LEU A 223 -3.97 -8.30 14.96
N GLU A 224 -4.25 -9.01 16.05
CA GLU A 224 -5.44 -9.86 16.26
C GLU A 224 -6.75 -9.07 16.10
N LYS A 225 -6.74 -7.76 16.40
CA LYS A 225 -7.90 -6.86 16.38
C LYS A 225 -8.06 -6.17 15.02
N SER A 226 -7.65 -6.84 13.95
CA SER A 226 -7.76 -6.34 12.58
C SER A 226 -8.73 -7.18 11.77
N SER A 227 -9.42 -6.52 10.83
CA SER A 227 -10.26 -7.21 9.84
C SER A 227 -9.44 -8.21 9.02
N SER A 228 -8.18 -7.91 8.71
CA SER A 228 -7.27 -8.83 8.01
C SER A 228 -7.00 -10.11 8.82
N SER A 229 -6.81 -9.99 10.14
CA SER A 229 -6.69 -11.16 11.02
C SER A 229 -7.96 -12.00 10.99
N SER A 230 -9.14 -11.39 11.12
CA SER A 230 -10.41 -12.14 11.08
C SER A 230 -10.60 -12.89 9.76
N LEU A 231 -10.30 -12.25 8.62
CA LEU A 231 -10.39 -12.85 7.29
C LEU A 231 -9.43 -14.03 7.12
N GLY A 232 -8.16 -13.82 7.47
CA GLY A 232 -7.13 -14.85 7.39
C GLY A 232 -7.41 -16.04 8.31
N SER A 233 -7.76 -15.76 9.57
CA SER A 233 -8.08 -16.79 10.55
C SER A 233 -9.28 -17.64 10.11
N TYR A 234 -10.32 -17.03 9.55
CA TYR A 234 -11.45 -17.81 9.02
C TYR A 234 -11.04 -18.74 7.88
N LEU A 235 -10.26 -18.25 6.90
CA LEU A 235 -9.75 -19.09 5.82
C LEU A 235 -8.89 -20.24 6.38
N PHE A 236 -8.10 -19.98 7.41
CA PHE A 236 -7.23 -20.97 8.06
C PHE A 236 -8.01 -22.02 8.86
N GLU A 237 -9.10 -21.63 9.51
CA GLU A 237 -10.04 -22.57 10.12
C GLU A 237 -10.63 -23.52 9.06
N GLN A 238 -10.94 -23.02 7.85
CA GLN A 238 -11.44 -23.85 6.76
C GLN A 238 -10.34 -24.77 6.18
N LEU A 239 -9.10 -24.30 6.06
CA LEU A 239 -7.96 -25.14 5.66
C LEU A 239 -7.72 -26.27 6.66
N GLN A 240 -7.82 -25.99 7.97
CA GLN A 240 -7.67 -27.00 9.01
C GLN A 240 -8.73 -28.09 8.91
N GLN A 241 -9.97 -27.73 8.54
CA GLN A 241 -11.04 -28.71 8.28
C GLN A 241 -10.75 -29.62 7.06
N GLN A 242 -9.90 -29.17 6.13
CA GLN A 242 -9.39 -29.97 5.01
C GLN A 242 -8.13 -30.78 5.39
N GLY A 243 -7.71 -30.79 6.66
CA GLY A 243 -6.56 -31.55 7.14
C GLY A 243 -5.21 -30.84 6.96
N VAL A 244 -5.19 -29.55 6.63
CA VAL A 244 -3.97 -28.76 6.50
C VAL A 244 -3.47 -28.33 7.89
N GLU A 245 -2.19 -28.54 8.18
CA GLU A 245 -1.53 -27.97 9.36
C GLU A 245 -1.35 -26.46 9.15
N THR A 246 -1.74 -25.66 10.14
CA THR A 246 -1.78 -24.21 10.02
C THR A 246 -1.00 -23.50 11.11
N GLU A 247 -0.28 -22.45 10.74
CA GLU A 247 0.43 -21.54 11.65
C GLU A 247 0.05 -20.08 11.33
N THR A 248 0.08 -19.18 12.32
CA THR A 248 -0.15 -17.74 12.12
C THR A 248 0.99 -16.90 12.70
N ILE A 249 1.54 -16.00 11.88
CA ILE A 249 2.54 -15.00 12.30
C ILE A 249 2.03 -13.59 12.02
N TYR A 250 2.12 -12.72 13.03
CA TYR A 250 1.83 -11.29 12.89
C TYR A 250 3.10 -10.54 12.51
N LEU A 251 3.14 -9.96 11.31
CA LEU A 251 4.36 -9.35 10.75
C LEU A 251 4.89 -8.21 11.62
N TYR A 252 4.00 -7.39 12.19
CA TYR A 252 4.37 -6.29 13.10
C TYR A 252 5.01 -6.75 14.41
N LYS A 253 4.89 -8.04 14.79
CA LYS A 253 5.66 -8.62 15.91
C LYS A 253 7.01 -9.17 15.45
N ALA A 254 7.09 -9.65 14.20
CA ALA A 254 8.25 -10.31 13.63
C ALA A 254 9.38 -9.32 13.27
N ILE A 255 9.04 -8.13 12.78
CA ILE A 255 10.00 -7.11 12.36
C ILE A 255 10.77 -6.42 13.51
N ASN A 256 10.42 -6.71 14.77
CA ASN A 256 10.99 -5.98 15.90
C ASN A 256 12.42 -6.41 16.27
N THR A 257 12.85 -7.62 15.89
CA THR A 257 14.21 -8.12 16.16
C THR A 257 14.71 -9.01 15.03
N ALA A 258 16.03 -9.06 14.84
CA ALA A 258 16.66 -9.96 13.85
C ALA A 258 16.28 -11.42 14.07
N ALA A 259 16.34 -11.91 15.31
CA ALA A 259 15.98 -13.29 15.65
C ALA A 259 14.54 -13.67 15.26
N ARG A 260 13.58 -12.73 15.39
CA ARG A 260 12.19 -12.98 14.97
C ARG A 260 12.03 -12.94 13.45
N MET A 261 12.77 -12.06 12.78
CA MET A 261 12.83 -12.07 11.31
C MET A 261 13.43 -13.38 10.80
N ASP A 262 14.45 -13.93 11.47
CA ASP A 262 15.04 -15.22 11.15
C ASP A 262 14.03 -16.36 11.33
N ALA A 263 13.33 -16.37 12.47
CA ALA A 263 12.26 -17.35 12.72
C ALA A 263 11.12 -17.28 11.69
N LEU A 264 10.74 -16.08 11.24
CA LEU A 264 9.77 -15.90 10.16
C LEU A 264 10.26 -16.54 8.85
N ARG A 265 11.53 -16.34 8.48
CA ARG A 265 12.09 -16.95 7.27
C ARG A 265 12.13 -18.48 7.39
N ASP A 266 12.53 -19.00 8.53
CA ASP A 266 12.53 -20.45 8.77
C ASP A 266 11.11 -21.05 8.72
N ALA A 267 10.08 -20.31 9.15
CA ALA A 267 8.68 -20.73 8.99
C ALA A 267 8.24 -20.72 7.51
N ILE A 268 8.58 -19.67 6.75
CA ILE A 268 8.35 -19.56 5.31
C ILE A 268 9.01 -20.72 4.53
N ASP A 269 10.17 -21.20 4.98
CA ASP A 269 10.90 -22.30 4.35
C ASP A 269 10.26 -23.68 4.58
N ARG A 270 9.38 -23.81 5.57
CA ARG A 270 8.78 -25.10 5.97
C ARG A 270 7.39 -25.34 5.42
N VAL A 271 6.74 -24.34 4.84
CA VAL A 271 5.34 -24.44 4.40
C VAL A 271 5.18 -24.61 2.90
N ASP A 272 4.06 -25.21 2.51
CA ASP A 272 3.66 -25.39 1.11
C ASP A 272 2.87 -24.19 0.59
N LEU A 273 2.13 -23.52 1.49
CA LEU A 273 1.29 -22.38 1.19
C LEU A 273 1.53 -21.24 2.18
N ILE A 274 1.62 -20.02 1.66
CA ILE A 274 1.61 -18.79 2.42
C ILE A 274 0.38 -17.98 2.01
N VAL A 275 -0.37 -17.50 3.00
CA VAL A 275 -1.47 -16.56 2.80
C VAL A 275 -1.12 -15.27 3.52
N LEU A 276 -0.98 -14.17 2.79
CA LEU A 276 -0.84 -12.84 3.39
C LEU A 276 -2.21 -12.17 3.52
N ALA A 277 -2.65 -11.84 4.73
CA ALA A 277 -3.85 -11.04 4.97
C ALA A 277 -3.48 -9.65 5.49
N PHE A 278 -3.86 -8.59 4.76
CA PHE A 278 -3.46 -7.22 5.11
C PHE A 278 -4.45 -6.13 4.68
N PRO A 279 -4.45 -4.97 5.35
CA PRO A 279 -5.25 -3.82 4.94
C PRO A 279 -4.57 -3.02 3.83
N LEU A 280 -5.35 -2.46 2.91
CA LEU A 280 -4.87 -1.53 1.89
C LEU A 280 -4.40 -0.22 2.52
N TYR A 281 -3.17 0.19 2.22
CA TYR A 281 -2.58 1.45 2.64
C TYR A 281 -2.13 2.21 1.39
N VAL A 282 -2.87 3.26 1.02
CA VAL A 282 -2.56 4.12 -0.14
C VAL A 282 -2.27 3.30 -1.41
N ASP A 283 -3.31 2.62 -1.91
CA ASP A 283 -3.33 1.75 -3.10
C ASP A 283 -2.41 0.51 -3.05
N THR A 284 -1.61 0.30 -2.00
CA THR A 284 -0.71 -0.88 -1.90
C THR A 284 -0.51 -1.37 -0.45
N LEU A 285 0.52 -2.18 -0.20
CA LEU A 285 0.83 -2.75 1.11
C LEU A 285 1.31 -1.70 2.13
N PRO A 286 1.10 -1.92 3.44
CA PRO A 286 1.76 -1.12 4.49
C PRO A 286 3.29 -1.24 4.41
N ALA A 287 4.01 -0.16 4.71
CA ALA A 287 5.48 -0.14 4.63
C ALA A 287 6.18 -1.30 5.38
N PRO A 288 5.71 -1.71 6.58
CA PRO A 288 6.30 -2.86 7.27
C PRO A 288 6.18 -4.19 6.55
N VAL A 289 5.11 -4.39 5.77
CA VAL A 289 4.93 -5.62 4.98
C VAL A 289 5.88 -5.61 3.80
N ILE A 290 6.05 -4.47 3.13
CA ILE A 290 7.04 -4.31 2.05
C ILE A 290 8.46 -4.58 2.59
N SER A 291 8.79 -4.09 3.78
CA SER A 291 10.09 -4.34 4.41
C SER A 291 10.33 -5.84 4.68
N VAL A 292 9.30 -6.58 5.12
CA VAL A 292 9.39 -8.05 5.25
C VAL A 292 9.65 -8.69 3.89
N PHE A 293 8.93 -8.28 2.84
CA PHE A 293 9.13 -8.82 1.50
C PHE A 293 10.54 -8.59 0.96
N GLU A 294 11.06 -7.36 1.11
CA GLU A 294 12.45 -7.00 0.78
C GLU A 294 13.45 -7.91 1.49
N HIS A 295 13.25 -8.14 2.81
CA HIS A 295 14.09 -9.03 3.60
C HIS A 295 14.02 -10.49 3.15
N VAL A 296 12.82 -11.00 2.85
CA VAL A 296 12.60 -12.38 2.39
C VAL A 296 13.31 -12.62 1.06
N VAL A 297 13.18 -11.73 0.09
CA VAL A 297 13.81 -11.87 -1.23
C VAL A 297 15.33 -11.76 -1.13
N THR A 298 15.84 -10.80 -0.37
CA THR A 298 17.30 -10.61 -0.19
C THR A 298 17.98 -11.83 0.46
N HIS A 299 17.24 -12.59 1.27
CA HIS A 299 17.76 -13.76 1.99
C HIS A 299 17.12 -15.07 1.49
N CYS A 300 16.56 -15.07 0.28
CA CYS A 300 15.89 -16.23 -0.26
C CYS A 300 16.89 -17.38 -0.44
N ARG A 301 16.60 -18.52 0.17
CA ARG A 301 17.40 -19.75 0.04
C ARG A 301 16.87 -20.57 -1.13
N LYS A 302 17.73 -21.36 -1.78
CA LYS A 302 17.27 -22.36 -2.75
C LYS A 302 16.37 -23.37 -2.04
N LYS A 303 15.11 -23.45 -2.46
CA LYS A 303 14.14 -24.41 -1.92
C LYS A 303 14.11 -25.69 -2.76
N LEU A 304 13.89 -26.83 -2.09
CA LEU A 304 13.68 -28.13 -2.74
C LEU A 304 12.24 -28.30 -3.24
N LYS A 305 11.28 -27.57 -2.64
CA LYS A 305 9.86 -27.59 -3.00
C LYS A 305 9.37 -26.16 -3.19
N THR A 306 8.61 -25.93 -4.26
CA THR A 306 8.02 -24.63 -4.54
C THR A 306 6.99 -24.27 -3.48
N THR A 307 7.07 -23.05 -2.94
CA THR A 307 6.07 -22.51 -2.02
C THR A 307 5.02 -21.73 -2.80
N ARG A 308 3.75 -21.92 -2.47
CA ARG A 308 2.62 -21.18 -3.04
C ARG A 308 2.33 -19.93 -2.23
N PHE A 309 1.90 -18.87 -2.91
CA PHE A 309 1.60 -17.59 -2.29
C PHE A 309 0.26 -17.03 -2.79
N THR A 310 -0.60 -16.63 -1.85
CA THR A 310 -1.85 -15.91 -2.12
C THR A 310 -2.00 -14.75 -1.14
N ALA A 311 -2.86 -13.79 -1.48
CA ALA A 311 -3.12 -12.64 -0.64
C ALA A 311 -4.62 -12.38 -0.45
N ILE A 312 -5.00 -12.02 0.77
CA ILE A 312 -6.28 -11.40 1.11
C ILE A 312 -6.02 -9.92 1.38
N VAL A 313 -6.65 -9.05 0.58
CA VAL A 313 -6.49 -7.60 0.70
C VAL A 313 -7.83 -6.98 1.02
N ASN A 314 -7.90 -6.16 2.07
CA ASN A 314 -9.13 -5.46 2.42
C ASN A 314 -8.93 -3.94 2.48
N CYS A 315 -9.89 -3.15 1.98
CA CYS A 315 -9.80 -1.68 2.01
C CYS A 315 -10.97 -1.03 2.76
N GLY A 316 -10.84 0.28 2.98
CA GLY A 316 -11.87 1.14 3.59
C GLY A 316 -12.86 1.74 2.59
N PHE A 317 -12.84 1.29 1.33
CA PHE A 317 -13.73 1.74 0.24
C PHE A 317 -14.62 0.58 -0.21
N PRO A 318 -15.86 0.79 -0.66
CA PRO A 318 -16.76 -0.30 -1.03
C PRO A 318 -16.28 -1.05 -2.30
N GLU A 319 -15.50 -0.40 -3.16
CA GLU A 319 -14.99 -0.99 -4.38
C GLU A 319 -13.76 -1.87 -4.11
N ALA A 320 -13.90 -3.18 -4.33
CA ALA A 320 -12.79 -4.13 -4.21
C ALA A 320 -11.68 -3.87 -5.24
N SER A 321 -11.97 -3.19 -6.35
CA SER A 321 -11.00 -2.77 -7.37
C SER A 321 -9.90 -1.86 -6.84
N GLN A 322 -10.14 -1.14 -5.74
CA GLN A 322 -9.13 -0.34 -5.03
C GLN A 322 -7.92 -1.18 -4.58
N ASN A 323 -8.10 -2.51 -4.44
CA ASN A 323 -7.03 -3.42 -4.04
C ASN A 323 -6.18 -3.95 -5.21
N ALA A 324 -6.50 -3.60 -6.47
CA ALA A 324 -5.90 -4.23 -7.63
C ALA A 324 -4.38 -4.03 -7.71
N ASN A 325 -3.89 -2.82 -7.41
CA ASN A 325 -2.46 -2.55 -7.41
C ASN A 325 -1.73 -3.31 -6.29
N ALA A 326 -2.30 -3.36 -5.08
CA ALA A 326 -1.77 -4.16 -3.98
C ALA A 326 -1.65 -5.67 -4.33
N ILE A 327 -2.64 -6.21 -5.03
CA ILE A 327 -2.61 -7.60 -5.52
C ILE A 327 -1.50 -7.79 -6.56
N ALA A 328 -1.29 -6.83 -7.45
CA ALA A 328 -0.21 -6.85 -8.42
C ALA A 328 1.16 -6.86 -7.75
N VAL A 329 1.36 -6.02 -6.73
CA VAL A 329 2.60 -6.01 -5.93
C VAL A 329 2.82 -7.35 -5.20
N CYS A 330 1.75 -8.00 -4.73
CA CYS A 330 1.85 -9.35 -4.16
C CYS A 330 2.28 -10.42 -5.19
N ALA A 331 1.81 -10.32 -6.43
CA ALA A 331 2.23 -11.22 -7.51
C ALA A 331 3.70 -10.99 -7.90
N GLU A 332 4.13 -9.73 -8.00
CA GLU A 332 5.54 -9.36 -8.22
C GLU A 332 6.46 -9.85 -7.10
N PHE A 333 6.00 -9.80 -5.85
CA PHE A 333 6.72 -10.38 -4.72
C PHE A 333 6.82 -11.90 -4.87
N ALA A 334 5.73 -12.60 -5.21
CA ALA A 334 5.75 -14.04 -5.43
C ALA A 334 6.77 -14.42 -6.51
N ARG A 335 6.75 -13.72 -7.65
CA ARG A 335 7.72 -13.89 -8.74
C ARG A 335 9.15 -13.69 -8.25
N SER A 336 9.41 -12.59 -7.54
CA SER A 336 10.73 -12.23 -7.02
C SER A 336 11.26 -13.21 -5.96
N ALA A 337 10.36 -13.81 -5.17
CA ALA A 337 10.69 -14.81 -4.16
C ALA A 337 10.75 -16.24 -4.70
N GLY A 338 10.45 -16.44 -5.99
CA GLY A 338 10.36 -17.78 -6.59
C GLY A 338 9.18 -18.61 -6.08
N PHE A 339 8.10 -17.95 -5.67
CA PHE A 339 6.86 -18.58 -5.22
C PHE A 339 5.85 -18.71 -6.37
N GLU A 340 4.99 -19.72 -6.29
CA GLU A 340 3.85 -19.87 -7.19
C GLU A 340 2.70 -18.97 -6.76
N TRP A 341 2.34 -17.99 -7.60
CA TRP A 341 1.21 -17.11 -7.34
C TRP A 341 -0.12 -17.84 -7.52
N MET A 342 -0.94 -17.89 -6.47
CA MET A 342 -2.22 -18.59 -6.47
C MET A 342 -3.44 -17.66 -6.60
N GLY A 343 -3.22 -16.37 -6.86
CA GLY A 343 -4.29 -15.37 -6.99
C GLY A 343 -4.53 -14.56 -5.71
N GLY A 344 -5.32 -13.50 -5.85
CA GLY A 344 -5.62 -12.55 -4.79
C GLY A 344 -7.12 -12.44 -4.52
N LEU A 345 -7.47 -12.25 -3.25
CA LEU A 345 -8.81 -12.16 -2.69
C LEU A 345 -9.07 -10.70 -2.23
N PRO A 346 -9.64 -9.83 -3.09
CA PRO A 346 -9.92 -8.45 -2.73
C PRO A 346 -11.27 -8.29 -2.03
N LEU A 347 -11.29 -7.55 -0.92
CA LEU A 347 -12.50 -7.19 -0.19
C LEU A 347 -12.63 -5.67 -0.09
N GLY A 348 -13.75 -5.15 -0.62
CA GLY A 348 -14.21 -3.80 -0.34
C GLY A 348 -14.85 -3.70 1.04
N ALA A 349 -14.85 -2.50 1.63
CA ALA A 349 -15.50 -2.16 2.89
C ALA A 349 -15.07 -3.04 4.08
N GLY A 350 -13.88 -3.62 4.05
CA GLY A 350 -13.44 -4.63 5.02
C GLY A 350 -13.56 -4.17 6.47
N GLU A 351 -13.06 -2.98 6.82
CA GLU A 351 -13.19 -2.45 8.19
C GLU A 351 -14.64 -2.04 8.54
N GLY A 352 -15.45 -1.70 7.53
CA GLY A 352 -16.86 -1.35 7.69
C GLY A 352 -17.80 -2.54 7.81
N MET A 353 -17.36 -3.74 7.39
CA MET A 353 -18.16 -4.97 7.41
C MET A 353 -17.68 -5.97 8.47
N VAL A 354 -16.38 -6.19 8.57
CA VAL A 354 -15.79 -7.23 9.42
C VAL A 354 -15.61 -6.72 10.85
N HIS A 355 -15.25 -5.44 11.03
CA HIS A 355 -15.04 -4.82 12.34
C HIS A 355 -14.11 -5.59 13.28
N ALA A 356 -13.13 -6.32 12.73
CA ALA A 356 -12.28 -7.27 13.47
C ALA A 356 -13.05 -8.30 14.32
N GLN A 357 -14.27 -8.64 13.91
CA GLN A 357 -15.09 -9.68 14.54
C GLN A 357 -14.85 -11.03 13.85
N PRO A 358 -14.97 -12.15 14.58
CA PRO A 358 -15.02 -13.48 13.97
C PRO A 358 -16.12 -13.53 12.91
N LEU A 359 -15.81 -14.07 11.74
CA LEU A 359 -16.71 -14.04 10.58
C LEU A 359 -18.03 -14.77 10.81
N GLN A 360 -18.05 -15.75 11.71
CA GLN A 360 -19.24 -16.47 12.16
C GLN A 360 -20.24 -15.53 12.86
N GLN A 361 -19.77 -14.45 13.50
CA GLN A 361 -20.60 -13.50 14.24
C GLN A 361 -21.24 -12.42 13.35
N LEU A 362 -20.86 -12.33 12.07
CA LEU A 362 -21.37 -11.33 11.12
C LEU A 362 -22.81 -11.62 10.63
N GLY A 363 -23.46 -12.66 11.15
CA GLY A 363 -24.82 -13.04 10.79
C GLY A 363 -24.98 -13.28 9.28
N GLY A 364 -26.15 -12.89 8.74
CA GLY A 364 -26.48 -13.02 7.32
C GLY A 364 -25.64 -12.13 6.40
N GLN A 365 -25.18 -10.97 6.89
CA GLN A 365 -24.40 -10.01 6.10
C GLN A 365 -23.01 -10.56 5.74
N GLY A 366 -22.45 -11.44 6.58
CA GLY A 366 -21.19 -12.13 6.30
C GLY A 366 -21.32 -13.41 5.47
N ARG A 367 -22.50 -13.79 4.97
CA ARG A 367 -22.69 -15.09 4.29
C ARG A 367 -21.87 -15.22 3.01
N SER A 368 -21.90 -14.23 2.13
CA SER A 368 -21.12 -14.26 0.88
C SER A 368 -19.62 -14.28 1.16
N LEU A 369 -19.19 -13.50 2.15
CA LEU A 369 -17.81 -13.46 2.63
C LEU A 369 -17.33 -14.84 3.09
N ARG A 370 -18.09 -15.51 3.95
CA ARG A 370 -17.78 -16.87 4.42
C ARG A 370 -17.74 -17.88 3.28
N GLN A 371 -18.73 -17.87 2.40
CA GLN A 371 -18.79 -18.76 1.23
C GLN A 371 -17.59 -18.58 0.29
N ALA A 372 -17.14 -17.34 0.08
CA ALA A 372 -15.97 -17.07 -0.75
C ALA A 372 -14.69 -17.65 -0.14
N LEU A 373 -14.50 -17.46 1.17
CA LEU A 373 -13.31 -17.95 1.89
C LEU A 373 -13.32 -19.46 2.09
N GLU A 374 -14.47 -20.07 2.36
CA GLU A 374 -14.64 -21.54 2.40
C GLU A 374 -14.25 -22.18 1.07
N ARG A 375 -14.73 -21.60 -0.03
CA ARG A 375 -14.38 -22.09 -1.35
C ARG A 375 -12.91 -21.90 -1.66
N ALA A 376 -12.36 -20.72 -1.40
CA ALA A 376 -10.94 -20.46 -1.62
C ALA A 376 -10.06 -21.39 -0.78
N ALA A 377 -10.47 -21.72 0.46
CA ALA A 377 -9.76 -22.68 1.29
C ALA A 377 -9.75 -24.10 0.67
N GLY A 378 -10.88 -24.57 0.14
CA GLY A 378 -10.93 -25.85 -0.58
C GLY A 378 -10.02 -25.87 -1.81
N GLU A 379 -10.09 -24.82 -2.64
CA GLU A 379 -9.23 -24.66 -3.82
C GLU A 379 -7.74 -24.68 -3.42
N LEU A 380 -7.36 -23.90 -2.42
CA LEU A 380 -5.98 -23.81 -1.95
C LEU A 380 -5.50 -25.11 -1.28
N ALA A 381 -6.35 -25.82 -0.53
CA ALA A 381 -6.01 -27.10 0.09
C ALA A 381 -5.64 -28.16 -0.95
N ASP A 382 -6.34 -28.18 -2.08
CA ASP A 382 -6.04 -29.05 -3.23
C ASP A 382 -4.81 -28.59 -4.03
N GLY A 383 -4.21 -27.45 -3.67
CA GLY A 383 -3.10 -26.83 -4.40
C GLY A 383 -3.52 -26.11 -5.67
N GLN A 384 -4.80 -25.79 -5.83
CA GLN A 384 -5.34 -25.04 -6.95
C GLN A 384 -5.29 -23.53 -6.71
N PRO A 385 -5.23 -22.71 -7.78
CA PRO A 385 -5.39 -21.27 -7.67
C PRO A 385 -6.78 -20.88 -7.19
N VAL A 386 -6.87 -19.72 -6.55
CA VAL A 386 -8.14 -19.08 -6.22
C VAL A 386 -8.89 -18.80 -7.52
N SER A 387 -10.09 -19.35 -7.67
CA SER A 387 -10.89 -19.18 -8.87
C SER A 387 -11.50 -17.78 -9.00
N ASP A 388 -11.80 -17.36 -10.23
CA ASP A 388 -12.49 -16.08 -10.47
C ASP A 388 -13.82 -15.99 -9.73
N LYS A 389 -14.55 -17.11 -9.62
CA LYS A 389 -15.80 -17.12 -8.86
C LYS A 389 -15.59 -16.92 -7.35
N SER A 390 -14.51 -17.41 -6.76
CA SER A 390 -14.15 -17.11 -5.36
C SER A 390 -13.81 -15.62 -5.20
N ARG A 391 -13.06 -15.06 -6.15
CA ARG A 391 -12.67 -13.64 -6.17
C ARG A 391 -13.87 -12.71 -6.33
N GLU A 392 -14.74 -12.97 -7.30
CA GLU A 392 -15.96 -12.20 -7.58
C GLU A 392 -16.95 -12.22 -6.41
N LEU A 393 -17.11 -13.38 -5.76
CA LEU A 393 -18.01 -13.51 -4.62
C LEU A 393 -17.55 -12.66 -3.44
N LEU A 394 -16.23 -12.57 -3.22
CA LEU A 394 -15.63 -11.73 -2.20
C LEU A 394 -15.66 -10.24 -2.57
N ALA A 395 -15.43 -9.92 -3.85
CA ALA A 395 -15.35 -8.57 -4.37
C ALA A 395 -16.72 -7.87 -4.48
N LYS A 396 -17.82 -8.63 -4.40
CA LYS A 396 -19.18 -8.12 -4.62
C LYS A 396 -19.55 -7.07 -3.56
N PRO A 397 -19.87 -5.82 -3.97
CA PRO A 397 -20.35 -4.81 -3.04
C PRO A 397 -21.68 -5.24 -2.43
N VAL A 398 -21.77 -5.17 -1.10
CA VAL A 398 -23.00 -5.53 -0.36
C VAL A 398 -23.88 -4.31 -0.03
N ILE A 399 -23.34 -3.09 -0.17
CA ILE A 399 -24.02 -1.84 0.19
C ILE A 399 -23.92 -0.86 -0.99
N PRO A 400 -25.01 -0.19 -1.40
CA PRO A 400 -24.98 0.86 -2.39
C PRO A 400 -24.06 2.03 -2.00
N VAL A 401 -23.33 2.60 -2.97
CA VAL A 401 -22.34 3.69 -2.79
C VAL A 401 -22.89 4.86 -1.96
N TRP A 402 -24.11 5.32 -2.23
CA TRP A 402 -24.70 6.45 -1.50
C TRP A 402 -24.92 6.14 -0.01
N MET A 403 -25.35 4.91 0.30
CA MET A 403 -25.57 4.45 1.66
C MET A 403 -24.24 4.28 2.39
N TYR A 404 -23.21 3.80 1.68
CA TYR A 404 -21.85 3.73 2.21
C TYR A 404 -21.32 5.11 2.62
N LYS A 405 -21.47 6.12 1.75
CA LYS A 405 -21.04 7.51 2.03
C LYS A 405 -21.76 8.10 3.24
N LEU A 406 -23.08 7.90 3.33
CA LEU A 406 -23.89 8.37 4.45
C LEU A 406 -23.47 7.69 5.76
N GLY A 407 -23.36 6.36 5.76
CA GLY A 407 -22.93 5.57 6.91
C GLY A 407 -21.53 5.97 7.40
N GLY A 408 -20.59 6.18 6.46
CA GLY A 408 -19.26 6.70 6.77
C GLY A 408 -19.29 8.07 7.44
N THR A 409 -20.07 9.01 6.90
CA THR A 409 -20.21 10.36 7.45
C THR A 409 -20.73 10.34 8.89
N ILE A 410 -21.79 9.58 9.13
CA ILE A 410 -22.38 9.42 10.47
C ILE A 410 -21.37 8.75 11.41
N GLY A 411 -20.79 7.63 10.99
CA GLY A 411 -19.86 6.84 11.79
C GLY A 411 -18.63 7.63 12.23
N TRP A 412 -17.98 8.35 11.30
CA TRP A 412 -16.82 9.19 11.63
C TRP A 412 -17.18 10.36 12.54
N THR A 413 -18.33 11.01 12.31
CA THR A 413 -18.81 12.11 13.16
C THR A 413 -19.09 11.64 14.59
N MET A 414 -19.71 10.47 14.76
CA MET A 414 -19.96 9.88 16.08
C MET A 414 -18.66 9.49 16.79
N LYS A 415 -17.71 8.87 16.09
CA LYS A 415 -16.39 8.53 16.65
C LYS A 415 -15.62 9.79 17.09
N ALA A 416 -15.67 10.87 16.31
CA ALA A 416 -15.05 12.14 16.67
C ALA A 416 -15.74 12.80 17.88
N ARG A 417 -17.08 12.72 17.97
CA ARG A 417 -17.82 13.20 19.15
C ARG A 417 -17.39 12.48 20.43
N LYS A 418 -17.18 11.16 20.39
CA LYS A 418 -16.65 10.38 21.53
C LYS A 418 -15.25 10.83 21.97
N ASN A 419 -14.47 11.43 21.07
CA ASN A 419 -13.13 11.96 21.36
C ASN A 419 -13.12 13.49 21.60
N GLY A 420 -14.28 14.15 21.63
CA GLY A 420 -14.37 15.61 21.83
C GLY A 420 -13.92 16.47 20.64
N THR A 421 -13.67 15.89 19.47
CA THR A 421 -13.03 16.55 18.31
C THR A 421 -13.98 16.82 17.15
N GLN A 422 -15.28 16.57 17.32
CA GLN A 422 -16.29 16.70 16.25
C GLN A 422 -16.23 18.07 15.53
N LYS A 423 -16.09 19.16 16.28
CA LYS A 423 -15.99 20.53 15.73
C LYS A 423 -14.67 20.79 14.99
N LEU A 424 -13.66 19.96 15.23
CA LEU A 424 -12.31 20.07 14.66
C LEU A 424 -12.10 19.15 13.47
N LEU A 425 -13.07 18.31 13.06
CA LEU A 425 -12.88 17.33 11.98
C LEU A 425 -12.32 17.93 10.68
N LYS A 426 -12.73 19.17 10.37
CA LYS A 426 -12.30 19.93 9.20
C LYS A 426 -11.08 20.83 9.46
N ALA A 427 -10.41 20.71 10.59
CA ALA A 427 -9.21 21.48 10.92
C ALA A 427 -8.13 21.27 9.85
N ARG A 428 -7.39 22.34 9.55
CA ARG A 428 -6.34 22.39 8.54
C ARG A 428 -5.02 22.82 9.21
N PRO A 429 -4.42 21.97 10.06
CA PRO A 429 -3.29 22.37 10.89
C PRO A 429 -2.03 22.75 10.10
N TYR A 430 -1.93 22.36 8.83
CA TYR A 430 -0.82 22.75 7.94
C TYR A 430 -1.16 23.89 6.97
N GLN A 431 -2.35 24.50 7.08
CA GLN A 431 -2.66 25.68 6.27
C GLN A 431 -1.83 26.85 6.78
N LYS A 432 -1.03 27.47 5.91
CA LYS A 432 -0.33 28.71 6.24
C LYS A 432 -1.36 29.77 6.65
N VAL A 433 -1.14 30.40 7.79
CA VAL A 433 -1.85 31.63 8.13
C VAL A 433 -1.37 32.67 7.14
N THR A 434 -2.23 33.10 6.22
CA THR A 434 -1.92 34.25 5.38
C THR A 434 -1.79 35.45 6.33
N PRO A 435 -0.66 36.18 6.34
CA PRO A 435 -0.62 37.46 7.03
C PRO A 435 -1.71 38.32 6.39
N GLY A 436 -2.68 38.74 7.21
CA GLY A 436 -3.79 39.59 6.80
C GLY A 436 -3.37 41.00 6.46
#